data_AF-A0A812TFN9-F1
#
_entry.id   AF-A0A812TFN9-F1
#
_cell.length_a   1.000
_cell.length_b   1.000
_cell.length_c   1.000
_cell.angle_alpha   90.00
_cell.angle_beta   90.00
_cell.angle_gamma   90.00
#
_symmetry.space_group_name_H-M   'P 1'
#
loop_
_entity.id
_entity.type
_entity.pdbx_description
1 polymer ?
#
loop_
_entity_poly.entity_id
_entity_poly.type
_entity_poly.pdbx_seq_one_letter_code
_entity_poly.pdbx_strand_id
1 'polypeptide(L)'
;VVRLGCGFQPKESGHCLHWTQEVPEARIGVEVAGSIEAAAVSAPLLCRGASFGPSLRRIGTRSRHHSWGFTDPEGLCRHADASGQVSGSVLFASPADVCDVWWREVSEDVIPPTPELTMPLWEDGEALTTEAGDKLGLCRIVGTGEDGRPLLGTIVLEGPDMGICHFVTPSGEAKELVGGLFHVLQARPSGVAPKCAEGAVPADLLWRVERFLTAADRALLTRVVQDAGTAEGDVFAQLVEGLQKLGGCELNEVLSASRFVPHPLNALGLHLLRSLLAERMADARARDRGYDKHPDYPTWSRQGLLMKDLDDPKLGGDKGVQQLLRMVSGEESEGIPELPLRWQARNVTVQETPDPQSQLHIDTFAPIVKVWVFQDPPGVSLEEGPLLFSQRSHRNSEAKLRWMHAYAQEPASEARAEPSFRLRGCAAAAKAAADFVQAVEGHLVLEAAAAAQPVLPLPGVRRTLVLADTSALHARGTGVPGRVRSSWRQAGDNDGGLKRLNPYRWTEAKPEL
;
A
#
# COMPACT_ATOMS: atom_id res chain seq x y z
N VAL A 1 23.81 -24.85 -25.84
CA VAL A 1 22.85 -25.08 -24.74
C VAL A 1 21.71 -24.09 -24.90
N VAL A 2 20.49 -24.57 -24.68
CA VAL A 2 19.20 -24.11 -25.23
C VAL A 2 18.76 -22.72 -24.73
N ARG A 3 18.13 -21.93 -25.63
CA ARG A 3 17.37 -20.70 -25.34
C ARG A 3 15.95 -21.03 -24.89
N LEU A 4 15.53 -20.43 -23.78
CA LEU A 4 14.16 -20.01 -23.41
C LEU A 4 14.37 -18.75 -22.53
N GLY A 5 13.71 -17.59 -22.67
CA GLY A 5 12.48 -17.27 -23.37
C GLY A 5 11.42 -16.76 -22.40
N CYS A 6 11.66 -15.66 -21.68
CA CYS A 6 10.67 -14.65 -21.23
C CYS A 6 11.43 -13.52 -20.54
N GLY A 7 11.59 -12.41 -21.26
CA GLY A 7 12.18 -11.18 -20.76
C GLY A 7 11.33 -10.61 -19.63
N PHE A 8 11.91 -10.56 -18.45
CA PHE A 8 11.49 -9.63 -17.41
C PHE A 8 12.10 -8.27 -17.82
N GLN A 9 11.30 -7.40 -18.42
CA GLN A 9 11.60 -5.96 -18.34
C GLN A 9 10.96 -5.49 -17.03
N PRO A 10 11.72 -5.30 -15.94
CA PRO A 10 11.21 -4.51 -14.84
C PRO A 10 10.74 -3.17 -15.43
N LYS A 11 9.51 -2.77 -15.14
CA LYS A 11 9.09 -1.38 -15.36
C LYS A 11 10.15 -0.50 -14.68
N GLU A 12 10.56 0.58 -15.35
CA GLU A 12 11.77 1.41 -15.18
C GLU A 12 12.08 2.00 -13.78
N SER A 13 11.47 1.53 -12.68
CA SER A 13 11.73 2.07 -11.33
C SER A 13 12.19 1.07 -10.27
N GLY A 14 12.28 -0.22 -10.61
CA GLY A 14 12.76 -1.28 -9.69
C GLY A 14 14.06 -1.90 -10.17
N HIS A 15 15.20 -1.52 -9.57
CA HIS A 15 16.46 -2.23 -9.78
C HIS A 15 16.50 -3.42 -8.82
N CYS A 16 16.47 -4.64 -9.37
CA CYS A 16 16.67 -5.85 -8.59
C CYS A 16 18.15 -6.00 -8.24
N LEU A 17 18.44 -6.24 -6.97
CA LEU A 17 19.80 -6.50 -6.49
C LEU A 17 20.02 -8.03 -6.49
N HIS A 18 20.85 -8.52 -7.40
CA HIS A 18 21.20 -9.95 -7.48
C HIS A 18 22.40 -10.28 -6.58
N TRP A 19 22.33 -11.43 -5.91
CA TRP A 19 23.38 -11.96 -5.03
C TRP A 19 23.91 -13.28 -5.59
N THR A 20 25.21 -13.54 -5.43
CA THR A 20 25.80 -14.87 -5.66
C THR A 20 26.49 -15.34 -4.39
N GLN A 21 26.09 -16.51 -3.90
CA GLN A 21 26.66 -17.13 -2.71
C GLN A 21 27.95 -17.86 -3.08
N GLU A 22 29.11 -17.22 -2.92
CA GLU A 22 30.38 -17.92 -2.85
C GLU A 22 31.10 -17.58 -1.54
N VAL A 23 31.01 -18.50 -0.57
CA VAL A 23 31.82 -18.61 0.68
C VAL A 23 31.62 -17.45 1.70
N PRO A 24 32.06 -17.60 2.96
CA PRO A 24 31.26 -17.42 4.18
C PRO A 24 30.87 -15.97 4.55
N GLU A 25 31.12 -14.99 3.67
CA GLU A 25 30.77 -13.59 3.84
C GLU A 25 30.02 -13.14 2.58
N ALA A 26 28.71 -12.92 2.71
CA ALA A 26 27.88 -12.46 1.60
C ALA A 26 28.27 -11.03 1.18
N ARG A 27 28.56 -10.82 -0.12
CA ARG A 27 28.92 -9.51 -0.70
C ARG A 27 27.86 -9.05 -1.71
N ILE A 28 27.60 -7.75 -1.76
CA ILE A 28 26.74 -7.11 -2.78
C ILE A 28 27.62 -6.41 -3.81
N GLY A 29 27.34 -6.66 -5.10
CA GLY A 29 27.80 -5.81 -6.22
C GLY A 29 26.68 -4.87 -6.66
N VAL A 30 27.00 -3.62 -6.96
CA VAL A 30 26.08 -2.65 -7.58
C VAL A 30 26.42 -2.55 -9.06
N GLU A 31 25.42 -2.64 -9.94
CA GLU A 31 25.59 -2.45 -11.37
C GLU A 31 25.91 -0.98 -11.67
N VAL A 32 27.07 -0.74 -12.30
CA VAL A 32 27.48 0.58 -12.79
C VAL A 32 27.62 0.49 -14.31
N ALA A 33 26.84 1.29 -15.04
CA ALA A 33 26.96 1.46 -16.49
C ALA A 33 26.89 0.16 -17.34
N GLY A 34 26.14 -0.85 -16.90
CA GLY A 34 25.89 -2.07 -17.68
C GLY A 34 27.02 -3.11 -17.65
N SER A 35 27.97 -3.02 -16.72
CA SER A 35 28.97 -4.06 -16.48
C SER A 35 29.07 -4.41 -14.99
N ILE A 36 29.01 -5.72 -14.69
CA ILE A 36 29.22 -6.27 -13.35
C ILE A 36 30.73 -6.45 -13.15
N GLU A 37 31.36 -5.58 -12.36
CA GLU A 37 32.71 -5.84 -11.83
C GLU A 37 32.60 -6.49 -10.45
N ALA A 38 33.25 -7.64 -10.27
CA ALA A 38 33.31 -8.34 -9.00
C ALA A 38 34.06 -7.48 -7.96
N ALA A 39 33.38 -7.12 -6.86
CA ALA A 39 33.95 -6.28 -5.81
C ALA A 39 35.17 -6.97 -5.14
N ALA A 40 36.31 -6.29 -5.14
CA ALA A 40 37.54 -6.73 -4.51
C ALA A 40 37.40 -6.91 -2.98
N VAL A 41 38.29 -7.72 -2.40
CA VAL A 41 38.30 -8.21 -1.01
C VAL A 41 38.39 -7.13 0.10
N SER A 42 38.54 -5.85 -0.26
CA SER A 42 38.76 -4.73 0.66
C SER A 42 37.60 -3.72 0.68
N ALA A 43 36.35 -4.18 0.55
CA ALA A 43 35.20 -3.29 0.47
C ALA A 43 34.87 -2.64 1.84
N PRO A 44 34.61 -1.32 1.90
CA PRO A 44 34.33 -0.61 3.15
C PRO A 44 32.99 -1.00 3.80
N LEU A 45 32.95 -1.08 5.14
CA LEU A 45 31.73 -1.30 5.94
C LEU A 45 31.18 0.04 6.48
N LEU A 46 29.89 0.11 6.80
CA LEU A 46 29.28 1.28 7.43
C LEU A 46 29.76 1.40 8.89
N CYS A 47 30.12 2.60 9.35
CA CYS A 47 30.57 2.86 10.72
C CYS A 47 30.05 4.19 11.25
N ARG A 48 29.94 4.30 12.59
CA ARG A 48 29.57 5.53 13.28
C ARG A 48 30.82 6.36 13.57
N GLY A 49 30.78 7.64 13.20
CA GLY A 49 31.83 8.59 13.54
C GLY A 49 32.00 8.77 15.03
N ALA A 50 33.25 8.75 15.52
CA ALA A 50 33.54 9.20 16.87
C ALA A 50 33.07 10.66 17.02
N SER A 51 32.21 10.89 17.99
CA SER A 51 31.61 12.17 18.34
C SER A 51 32.65 13.29 18.43
N PHE A 52 32.58 14.27 17.51
CA PHE A 52 33.20 15.57 17.72
C PHE A 52 32.27 16.45 18.56
N GLY A 53 32.89 17.28 19.40
CA GLY A 53 32.28 18.22 20.33
C GLY A 53 31.37 19.29 19.67
N PRO A 54 30.94 20.30 20.45
CA PRO A 54 29.69 21.00 20.25
C PRO A 54 29.73 21.96 19.06
N SER A 55 29.45 21.45 17.87
CA SER A 55 29.00 22.25 16.74
C SER A 55 27.89 21.52 15.95
N LEU A 56 27.03 20.81 16.68
CA LEU A 56 25.69 20.45 16.20
C LEU A 56 24.87 21.74 16.09
N ARG A 57 24.63 22.22 14.87
CA ARG A 57 23.52 23.16 14.66
C ARG A 57 22.22 22.38 14.86
N ARG A 58 21.48 22.73 15.92
CA ARG A 58 20.07 22.35 16.07
C ARG A 58 19.30 22.79 14.83
N ILE A 59 18.83 21.84 14.04
CA ILE A 59 17.84 22.09 13.00
C ILE A 59 16.50 21.68 13.62
N GLY A 60 15.77 22.66 14.15
CA GLY A 60 14.47 22.41 14.78
C GLY A 60 14.55 21.64 16.10
N THR A 61 13.42 21.54 16.79
CA THR A 61 13.33 21.04 18.17
C THR A 61 13.11 19.52 18.28
N ARG A 62 13.20 18.74 17.19
CA ARG A 62 12.73 17.33 17.18
C ARG A 62 13.54 16.30 16.38
N SER A 63 14.70 16.64 15.80
CA SER A 63 15.49 15.68 15.03
C SER A 63 16.99 15.75 15.38
N ARG A 64 17.60 14.57 15.54
CA ARG A 64 19.06 14.41 15.67
C ARG A 64 19.66 14.00 14.34
N HIS A 65 20.73 14.67 13.96
CA HIS A 65 21.55 14.27 12.82
C HIS A 65 22.53 13.18 13.26
N HIS A 66 22.53 12.04 12.58
CA HIS A 66 23.54 10.98 12.76
C HIS A 66 24.57 11.07 11.65
N SER A 67 25.85 11.29 12.00
CA SER A 67 26.95 11.29 11.03
C SER A 67 27.47 9.88 10.82
N TRP A 68 27.31 9.36 9.61
CA TRP A 68 27.77 8.03 9.20
C TRP A 68 29.08 8.15 8.41
N GLY A 69 29.92 7.12 8.46
CA GLY A 69 31.18 6.99 7.72
C GLY A 69 31.38 5.57 7.21
N PHE A 70 32.52 5.33 6.58
CA PHE A 70 32.95 4.02 6.09
C PHE A 70 34.24 3.60 6.77
N THR A 71 34.35 2.34 7.18
CA THR A 71 35.65 1.79 7.57
C THR A 71 36.49 1.59 6.32
N ASP A 72 37.67 2.21 6.30
CA ASP A 72 38.68 1.93 5.29
C ASP A 72 39.21 0.47 5.44
N PRO A 73 40.05 -0.02 4.51
CA PRO A 73 40.65 -1.35 4.61
C PRO A 73 41.50 -1.57 5.88
N GLU A 74 41.85 -0.50 6.60
CA GLU A 74 42.56 -0.53 7.88
C GLU A 74 41.62 -0.56 9.10
N GLY A 75 40.30 -0.54 8.90
CA GLY A 75 39.28 -0.59 9.95
C GLY A 75 38.98 0.75 10.62
N LEU A 76 39.41 1.88 10.04
CA LEU A 76 39.20 3.23 10.56
C LEU A 76 37.97 3.89 9.94
N CYS A 77 37.07 4.41 10.78
CA CYS A 77 35.85 5.06 10.33
C CYS A 77 36.13 6.44 9.71
N ARG A 78 36.04 6.55 8.38
CA ARG A 78 36.21 7.79 7.61
C ARG A 78 34.88 8.34 7.16
N HIS A 79 34.63 9.61 7.45
CA HIS A 79 33.50 10.34 6.88
C HIS A 79 33.83 10.76 5.44
N ALA A 80 32.79 11.02 4.64
CA ALA A 80 32.93 11.64 3.33
C ALA A 80 33.93 12.81 3.43
N ASP A 81 35.00 12.74 2.66
CA ASP A 81 35.83 13.92 2.49
C ASP A 81 35.04 14.99 1.73
N ALA A 82 35.62 16.18 1.59
CA ALA A 82 34.99 17.33 0.94
C ALA A 82 34.59 17.10 -0.53
N SER A 83 34.77 15.89 -1.09
CA SER A 83 34.38 15.51 -2.45
C SER A 83 33.03 14.80 -2.57
N GLY A 84 32.32 14.52 -1.45
CA GLY A 84 30.94 14.04 -1.48
C GLY A 84 30.73 12.59 -1.95
N GLN A 85 31.79 11.80 -2.04
CA GLN A 85 31.69 10.42 -2.51
C GLN A 85 31.21 9.46 -1.40
N VAL A 86 30.01 8.88 -1.56
CA VAL A 86 29.45 7.84 -0.68
C VAL A 86 29.39 6.51 -1.45
N SER A 87 30.07 5.48 -0.98
CA SER A 87 29.97 4.10 -1.49
C SER A 87 30.10 3.09 -0.36
N GLY A 88 29.08 2.25 -0.15
CA GLY A 88 29.15 1.08 0.72
C GLY A 88 27.80 0.38 0.92
N SER A 89 27.86 -0.85 1.42
CA SER A 89 26.82 -1.89 1.37
C SER A 89 26.16 -2.19 2.73
N VAL A 90 24.94 -2.74 2.67
CA VAL A 90 24.14 -3.21 3.82
C VAL A 90 24.05 -4.74 3.78
N LEU A 91 24.16 -5.44 4.92
CA LEU A 91 24.23 -6.91 4.99
C LEU A 91 22.87 -7.52 5.29
N PHE A 92 22.37 -8.40 4.41
CA PHE A 92 21.26 -9.31 4.68
C PHE A 92 21.49 -10.64 3.97
N ALA A 93 21.01 -11.75 4.54
CA ALA A 93 21.04 -13.06 3.91
C ALA A 93 19.71 -13.32 3.18
N SER A 94 19.73 -13.87 1.97
CA SER A 94 18.56 -14.53 1.38
C SER A 94 18.96 -15.80 0.59
N PRO A 95 18.22 -16.91 0.71
CA PRO A 95 18.59 -18.18 0.10
C PRO A 95 17.94 -18.48 -1.27
N ALA A 96 17.39 -17.51 -2.02
CA ALA A 96 16.63 -17.79 -3.25
C ALA A 96 16.98 -16.90 -4.47
N ASP A 97 16.79 -17.44 -5.68
CA ASP A 97 16.97 -16.79 -6.99
C ASP A 97 15.88 -15.74 -7.34
N VAL A 98 15.16 -15.23 -6.33
CA VAL A 98 14.05 -14.29 -6.49
C VAL A 98 14.46 -12.94 -5.90
N CYS A 99 14.07 -11.83 -6.55
CA CYS A 99 14.41 -10.48 -6.11
C CYS A 99 13.77 -10.17 -4.72
N ASP A 100 14.58 -10.32 -3.67
CA ASP A 100 14.16 -10.14 -2.27
C ASP A 100 14.42 -8.74 -1.74
N VAL A 101 15.33 -7.97 -2.33
CA VAL A 101 15.60 -6.57 -1.94
C VAL A 101 15.59 -5.69 -3.19
N TRP A 102 14.86 -4.58 -3.17
CA TRP A 102 14.78 -3.64 -4.29
C TRP A 102 14.56 -2.21 -3.83
N TRP A 103 14.99 -1.27 -4.67
CA TRP A 103 14.59 0.13 -4.55
C TRP A 103 13.19 0.29 -5.13
N ARG A 104 12.28 0.86 -4.36
CA ARG A 104 10.95 1.24 -4.82
C ARG A 104 10.86 2.74 -4.94
N GLU A 105 10.59 3.25 -6.14
CA GLU A 105 10.24 4.66 -6.31
C GLU A 105 8.99 4.98 -5.49
N VAL A 106 9.13 5.99 -4.64
CA VAL A 106 8.03 6.75 -4.08
C VAL A 106 7.80 7.92 -5.02
N SER A 107 6.81 7.77 -5.90
CA SER A 107 6.33 8.86 -6.75
C SER A 107 5.94 10.07 -5.91
N GLU A 108 5.81 11.24 -6.51
CA GLU A 108 5.23 12.45 -5.89
C GLU A 108 3.81 12.23 -5.33
N ASP A 109 3.76 11.57 -4.18
CA ASP A 109 2.58 11.32 -3.37
C ASP A 109 2.88 11.69 -1.92
N VAL A 110 2.05 12.58 -1.37
CA VAL A 110 2.25 13.23 -0.06
C VAL A 110 2.28 12.23 1.10
N ILE A 111 1.88 10.98 0.86
CA ILE A 111 2.13 9.82 1.72
C ILE A 111 2.45 8.64 0.78
N PRO A 112 3.69 8.14 0.65
CA PRO A 112 3.83 6.73 0.30
C PRO A 112 3.03 5.94 1.34
N PRO A 113 2.11 5.03 0.98
CA PRO A 113 1.83 3.95 1.91
C PRO A 113 3.21 3.35 2.21
N THR A 114 3.70 3.43 3.45
CA THR A 114 5.00 2.86 3.81
C THR A 114 4.92 1.43 3.33
N PRO A 115 5.61 1.09 2.24
CA PRO A 115 5.20 -0.12 1.57
C PRO A 115 5.53 -1.29 2.50
N GLU A 116 4.65 -2.31 2.58
CA GLU A 116 4.62 -3.31 3.67
C GLU A 116 5.96 -4.02 3.94
N LEU A 117 6.90 -3.86 3.01
CA LEU A 117 8.22 -4.47 2.94
C LEU A 117 9.35 -3.43 3.07
N THR A 118 9.05 -2.18 3.43
CA THR A 118 10.10 -1.18 3.69
C THR A 118 10.93 -1.63 4.86
N MET A 119 12.23 -1.65 4.62
CA MET A 119 13.18 -2.19 5.58
C MET A 119 13.52 -1.12 6.62
N PRO A 120 13.21 -1.35 7.92
CA PRO A 120 13.72 -0.49 8.97
C PRO A 120 15.24 -0.65 9.09
N LEU A 121 15.91 0.43 9.45
CA LEU A 121 17.31 0.43 9.86
C LEU A 121 17.39 -0.13 11.28
N TRP A 122 18.44 -0.89 11.60
CA TRP A 122 18.66 -1.49 12.91
C TRP A 122 20.04 -1.10 13.45
N GLU A 123 20.15 -0.95 14.78
CA GLU A 123 21.40 -0.78 15.54
C GLU A 123 21.34 -1.76 16.72
N ASP A 124 22.35 -2.62 16.87
CA ASP A 124 22.48 -3.60 17.97
C ASP A 124 21.25 -4.49 18.24
N GLY A 125 20.51 -4.84 17.19
CA GLY A 125 19.32 -5.70 17.29
C GLY A 125 18.04 -4.96 17.66
N GLU A 126 18.07 -3.63 17.75
CA GLU A 126 16.89 -2.78 17.88
C GLU A 126 16.69 -1.92 16.63
N ALA A 127 15.45 -1.56 16.33
CA ALA A 127 15.17 -0.66 15.23
C ALA A 127 15.67 0.76 15.56
N LEU A 128 16.35 1.38 14.62
CA LEU A 128 16.75 2.78 14.72
C LEU A 128 15.51 3.67 14.70
N THR A 129 15.43 4.59 15.65
CA THR A 129 14.27 5.44 15.85
C THR A 129 14.64 6.92 15.95
N THR A 130 13.67 7.80 15.68
CA THR A 130 13.73 9.23 16.01
C THR A 130 13.74 9.44 17.53
N GLU A 131 13.93 10.67 18.00
CA GLU A 131 13.75 10.99 19.43
C GLU A 131 12.33 10.71 19.94
N ALA A 132 11.35 10.70 19.04
CA ALA A 132 9.95 10.37 19.33
C ALA A 132 9.67 8.85 19.31
N GLY A 133 10.67 8.03 18.97
CA GLY A 133 10.53 6.57 18.88
C GLY A 133 10.10 6.08 17.51
N ASP A 134 10.10 6.94 16.47
CA ASP A 134 9.63 6.54 15.14
C ASP A 134 10.73 5.84 14.34
N LYS A 135 10.47 4.62 13.86
CA LYS A 135 11.40 3.85 13.02
C LYS A 135 11.90 4.60 11.81
N LEU A 136 13.16 4.37 11.47
CA LEU A 136 13.82 4.90 10.29
C LEU A 136 14.06 3.82 9.24
N GLY A 137 14.01 4.19 7.95
CA GLY A 137 14.38 3.37 6.81
C GLY A 137 15.35 4.10 5.89
N LEU A 138 15.77 3.45 4.80
CA LEU A 138 16.67 4.06 3.82
C LEU A 138 15.91 4.62 2.61
N CYS A 139 16.22 5.85 2.23
CA CYS A 139 15.75 6.45 0.98
C CYS A 139 16.92 6.89 0.08
N ARG A 140 16.67 7.04 -1.23
CA ARG A 140 17.59 7.66 -2.19
C ARG A 140 16.85 8.59 -3.14
N ILE A 141 17.39 9.74 -3.49
CA ILE A 141 16.68 10.73 -4.32
C ILE A 141 16.74 10.36 -5.80
N VAL A 142 15.64 10.60 -6.52
CA VAL A 142 15.58 10.52 -7.98
C VAL A 142 16.23 11.79 -8.54
N GLY A 143 17.55 11.77 -8.73
CA GLY A 143 18.30 12.93 -9.21
C GLY A 143 19.77 12.87 -8.85
N THR A 144 20.57 13.61 -9.62
CA THR A 144 22.03 13.61 -9.52
C THR A 144 22.48 14.60 -8.45
N GLY A 145 23.35 14.16 -7.53
CA GLY A 145 24.35 15.06 -6.95
C GLY A 145 25.17 15.75 -8.04
N GLU A 146 26.08 16.65 -7.69
CA GLU A 146 26.91 17.37 -8.68
C GLU A 146 27.70 16.43 -9.63
N ASP A 147 27.81 15.16 -9.27
CA ASP A 147 28.56 14.09 -9.94
C ASP A 147 27.69 13.02 -10.64
N GLY A 148 26.37 13.16 -10.69
CA GLY A 148 25.52 12.16 -11.34
C GLY A 148 24.94 11.08 -10.41
N ARG A 149 25.31 11.07 -9.12
CA ARG A 149 24.96 9.96 -8.21
C ARG A 149 23.70 10.23 -7.38
N PRO A 150 22.91 9.18 -7.03
CA PRO A 150 21.75 9.34 -6.17
C PRO A 150 22.18 9.68 -4.73
N LEU A 151 21.58 10.73 -4.17
CA LEU A 151 21.79 11.10 -2.75
C LEU A 151 21.03 10.14 -1.85
N LEU A 152 21.70 9.60 -0.82
CA LEU A 152 21.08 8.76 0.20
C LEU A 152 20.54 9.61 1.35
N GLY A 153 19.46 9.14 1.95
CA GLY A 153 18.83 9.74 3.10
C GLY A 153 18.17 8.71 3.99
N THR A 154 17.58 9.19 5.08
CA THR A 154 16.76 8.40 5.99
C THR A 154 15.30 8.80 5.82
N ILE A 155 14.42 7.82 5.68
CA ILE A 155 12.97 8.03 5.68
C ILE A 155 12.40 7.68 7.05
N VAL A 156 11.48 8.49 7.57
CA VAL A 156 10.72 8.14 8.76
C VAL A 156 9.58 7.20 8.36
N LEU A 157 9.47 6.04 9.02
CA LEU A 157 8.56 4.95 8.66
C LEU A 157 7.25 4.97 9.44
N GLU A 158 7.19 5.73 10.53
CA GLU A 158 6.02 5.89 11.38
C GLU A 158 5.97 7.31 11.98
N GLY A 159 4.88 7.66 12.67
CA GLY A 159 4.76 8.96 13.32
C GLY A 159 4.38 10.14 12.41
N PRO A 160 4.46 11.39 12.92
CA PRO A 160 3.96 12.58 12.22
C PRO A 160 4.79 13.00 11.00
N ASP A 161 6.06 12.57 10.96
CA ASP A 161 7.03 12.86 9.90
C ASP A 161 7.18 11.67 8.93
N MET A 162 6.29 10.68 9.03
CA MET A 162 6.29 9.50 8.17
C MET A 162 6.26 9.88 6.68
N GLY A 163 7.07 9.20 5.88
CA GLY A 163 7.14 9.42 4.44
C GLY A 163 7.99 10.62 4.02
N ILE A 164 8.66 11.27 4.98
CA ILE A 164 9.64 12.33 4.71
C ILE A 164 11.03 11.70 4.60
N CYS A 165 11.69 11.91 3.46
CA CYS A 165 13.08 11.52 3.24
C CYS A 165 14.01 12.69 3.61
N HIS A 166 14.80 12.53 4.67
CA HIS A 166 15.79 13.49 5.12
C HIS A 166 17.17 13.13 4.57
N PHE A 167 17.89 14.10 4.01
CA PHE A 167 19.19 13.88 3.38
C PHE A 167 20.10 15.10 3.52
N VAL A 168 21.39 14.90 3.25
CA VAL A 168 22.40 15.96 3.23
C VAL A 168 22.95 16.08 1.82
N THR A 169 22.96 17.30 1.30
CA THR A 169 23.54 17.61 -0.02
C THR A 169 25.07 17.60 0.04
N PRO A 170 25.78 17.54 -1.12
CA PRO A 170 27.26 17.59 -1.14
C PRO A 170 27.85 18.83 -0.47
N SER A 171 27.12 19.95 -0.43
CA SER A 171 27.52 21.18 0.26
C SER A 171 27.39 21.12 1.79
N GLY A 172 26.88 20.01 2.34
CA GLY A 172 26.61 19.84 3.77
C GLY A 172 25.27 20.43 4.23
N GLU A 173 24.44 20.94 3.31
CA GLU A 173 23.11 21.45 3.63
C GLU A 173 22.13 20.28 3.82
N ALA A 174 21.44 20.24 4.97
CA ALA A 174 20.38 19.29 5.24
C ALA A 174 19.08 19.71 4.54
N LYS A 175 18.43 18.76 3.87
CA LYS A 175 17.18 18.94 3.12
C LYS A 175 16.22 17.80 3.41
N GLU A 176 14.96 18.02 3.05
CA GLU A 176 13.90 17.02 3.16
C GLU A 176 13.08 16.97 1.87
N LEU A 177 12.68 15.77 1.49
CA LEU A 177 11.65 15.53 0.48
C LEU A 177 10.41 15.01 1.17
N VAL A 178 9.37 15.82 1.13
CA VAL A 178 8.04 15.47 1.65
C VAL A 178 7.22 14.97 0.49
N GLY A 179 6.73 13.72 0.59
CA GLY A 179 5.76 13.24 -0.36
C GLY A 179 6.32 12.73 -1.68
N GLY A 180 7.47 12.07 -1.67
CA GLY A 180 8.02 11.35 -2.82
C GLY A 180 9.23 11.99 -3.51
N LEU A 181 9.49 11.57 -4.76
CA LEU A 181 10.73 11.82 -5.54
C LEU A 181 11.99 11.16 -4.99
N PHE A 182 11.79 10.10 -4.23
CA PHE A 182 12.88 9.27 -3.74
C PHE A 182 12.49 7.82 -3.88
N HIS A 183 13.46 6.92 -3.94
CA HIS A 183 13.22 5.50 -3.76
C HIS A 183 13.37 5.15 -2.29
N VAL A 184 12.57 4.22 -1.80
CA VAL A 184 12.71 3.59 -0.49
C VAL A 184 13.25 2.17 -0.67
N LEU A 185 14.14 1.73 0.22
CA LEU A 185 14.67 0.38 0.19
C LEU A 185 13.66 -0.59 0.81
N GLN A 186 13.29 -1.62 0.04
CA GLN A 186 12.38 -2.66 0.48
C GLN A 186 13.09 -4.01 0.50
N ALA A 187 12.68 -4.87 1.43
CA ALA A 187 13.13 -6.24 1.53
C ALA A 187 11.95 -7.18 1.87
N ARG A 188 11.87 -8.33 1.19
CA ARG A 188 11.11 -9.47 1.68
C ARG A 188 11.84 -10.04 2.90
N PRO A 189 11.15 -10.36 4.00
CA PRO A 189 11.75 -11.04 5.14
C PRO A 189 12.39 -12.35 4.68
N SER A 190 13.69 -12.54 4.93
CA SER A 190 14.32 -13.83 4.69
C SER A 190 14.17 -14.74 5.90
N GLY A 191 13.94 -16.04 5.65
CA GLY A 191 14.32 -17.10 6.58
C GLY A 191 13.55 -17.22 7.90
N VAL A 192 12.59 -16.35 8.21
CA VAL A 192 11.56 -16.64 9.21
C VAL A 192 10.23 -16.56 8.49
N ALA A 193 9.86 -17.65 7.81
CA ALA A 193 8.45 -18.00 7.80
C ALA A 193 7.98 -17.81 9.25
N PRO A 194 6.85 -17.14 9.52
CA PRO A 194 6.26 -17.17 10.86
C PRO A 194 6.41 -18.61 11.34
N LYS A 195 6.70 -18.86 12.63
CA LYS A 195 6.46 -20.20 13.18
C LYS A 195 4.96 -20.44 13.02
N CYS A 196 4.53 -20.79 11.81
CA CYS A 196 3.20 -21.19 11.45
C CYS A 196 3.09 -22.47 12.23
N ALA A 197 2.37 -22.43 13.35
CA ALA A 197 2.12 -23.64 14.11
C ALA A 197 1.58 -24.67 13.11
N GLU A 198 2.31 -25.76 12.90
CA GLU A 198 1.76 -26.92 12.23
C GLU A 198 0.52 -27.31 13.06
N GLY A 199 -0.68 -27.03 12.54
CA GLY A 199 -1.92 -27.43 13.20
C GLY A 199 -3.05 -26.41 13.32
N ALA A 200 -2.93 -25.15 12.88
CA ALA A 200 -4.10 -24.26 12.79
C ALA A 200 -4.80 -24.42 11.42
N VAL A 201 -5.71 -25.40 11.42
CA VAL A 201 -6.34 -26.15 10.32
C VAL A 201 -7.01 -25.29 9.21
N PRO A 202 -6.99 -25.76 7.93
CA PRO A 202 -7.93 -25.35 6.87
C PRO A 202 -9.39 -25.19 7.30
N ALA A 203 -9.80 -25.85 8.40
CA ALA A 203 -11.11 -25.72 9.02
C ALA A 203 -11.50 -24.26 9.37
N ASP A 204 -10.55 -23.36 9.72
CA ASP A 204 -10.90 -21.94 9.93
C ASP A 204 -11.42 -21.28 8.65
N LEU A 205 -10.65 -21.39 7.57
CA LEU A 205 -11.03 -20.82 6.28
C LEU A 205 -12.32 -21.46 5.78
N LEU A 206 -12.42 -22.79 5.84
CA LEU A 206 -13.61 -23.50 5.38
C LEU A 206 -14.85 -23.14 6.19
N TRP A 207 -14.73 -23.03 7.52
CA TRP A 207 -15.81 -22.54 8.36
C TRP A 207 -16.24 -21.14 7.95
N ARG A 208 -15.31 -20.21 7.70
CA ARG A 208 -15.65 -18.85 7.22
C ARG A 208 -16.34 -18.90 5.85
N VAL A 209 -15.84 -19.70 4.93
CA VAL A 209 -16.43 -19.90 3.60
C VAL A 209 -17.86 -20.42 3.73
N GLU A 210 -18.10 -21.41 4.58
CA GLU A 210 -19.42 -21.97 4.83
C GLU A 210 -20.37 -20.99 5.53
N ARG A 211 -19.85 -20.26 6.54
CA ARG A 211 -20.62 -19.34 7.36
C ARG A 211 -21.05 -18.09 6.62
N PHE A 212 -20.18 -17.53 5.78
CA PHE A 212 -20.36 -16.19 5.22
C PHE A 212 -20.66 -16.17 3.72
N LEU A 213 -20.24 -17.16 2.94
CA LEU A 213 -20.56 -17.19 1.50
C LEU A 213 -21.89 -17.90 1.23
N THR A 214 -22.77 -17.18 0.53
CA THR A 214 -24.07 -17.70 0.09
C THR A 214 -23.93 -18.61 -1.13
N ALA A 215 -24.99 -19.37 -1.45
CA ALA A 215 -25.05 -20.13 -2.69
C ALA A 215 -24.90 -19.23 -3.94
N ALA A 216 -25.42 -18.00 -3.89
CA ALA A 216 -25.28 -17.03 -4.97
C ALA A 216 -23.83 -16.57 -5.16
N ASP A 217 -23.08 -16.36 -4.07
CA ASP A 217 -21.66 -16.00 -4.14
C ASP A 217 -20.83 -17.12 -4.77
N ARG A 218 -21.09 -18.38 -4.39
CA ARG A 218 -20.42 -19.56 -4.96
C ARG A 218 -20.71 -19.69 -6.45
N ALA A 219 -21.99 -19.56 -6.84
CA ALA A 219 -22.40 -19.61 -8.24
C ALA A 219 -21.82 -18.45 -9.07
N LEU A 220 -21.70 -17.25 -8.48
CA LEU A 220 -21.08 -16.10 -9.12
C LEU A 220 -19.59 -16.34 -9.39
N LEU A 221 -18.85 -16.80 -8.38
CA LEU A 221 -17.44 -17.16 -8.53
C LEU A 221 -17.25 -18.22 -9.62
N THR A 222 -18.00 -19.33 -9.54
CA THR A 222 -17.94 -20.42 -10.53
C THR A 222 -18.18 -19.90 -11.94
N ARG A 223 -19.22 -19.08 -12.13
CA ARG A 223 -19.54 -18.49 -13.44
C ARG A 223 -18.40 -17.64 -13.99
N VAL A 224 -17.85 -16.74 -13.18
CA VAL A 224 -16.74 -15.86 -13.61
C VAL A 224 -15.52 -16.67 -14.05
N VAL A 225 -15.19 -17.74 -13.33
CA VAL A 225 -14.06 -18.62 -13.66
C VAL A 225 -14.33 -19.43 -14.93
N GLN A 226 -15.53 -20.00 -15.06
CA GLN A 226 -15.92 -20.79 -16.24
C GLN A 226 -16.00 -19.92 -17.51
N ASP A 227 -16.60 -18.73 -17.41
CA ASP A 227 -16.69 -17.77 -18.53
C ASP A 227 -15.30 -17.30 -18.99
N ALA A 228 -14.33 -17.25 -18.07
CA ALA A 228 -12.93 -16.95 -18.39
C ALA A 228 -12.19 -18.15 -19.01
N GLY A 229 -12.76 -19.36 -18.97
CA GLY A 229 -12.18 -20.58 -19.52
C GLY A 229 -10.93 -21.08 -18.80
N THR A 230 -10.72 -20.69 -17.53
CA THR A 230 -9.54 -21.11 -16.76
C THR A 230 -9.76 -22.42 -16.00
N ALA A 231 -11.00 -22.83 -15.81
CA ALA A 231 -11.37 -24.13 -15.25
C ALA A 231 -12.76 -24.58 -15.71
N GLU A 232 -12.99 -25.89 -15.70
CA GLU A 232 -14.25 -26.53 -16.08
C GLU A 232 -14.81 -27.39 -14.93
N GLY A 233 -16.07 -27.81 -15.04
CA GLY A 233 -16.73 -28.65 -14.04
C GLY A 233 -17.10 -27.89 -12.76
N ASP A 234 -17.10 -28.58 -11.62
CA ASP A 234 -17.40 -27.96 -10.33
C ASP A 234 -16.20 -27.18 -9.80
N VAL A 235 -16.05 -25.95 -10.30
CA VAL A 235 -14.94 -25.04 -9.97
C VAL A 235 -14.86 -24.78 -8.46
N PHE A 236 -16.01 -24.59 -7.80
CA PHE A 236 -16.00 -24.22 -6.39
C PHE A 236 -15.57 -25.40 -5.52
N ALA A 237 -16.03 -26.63 -5.82
CA ALA A 237 -15.56 -27.83 -5.14
C ALA A 237 -14.05 -28.04 -5.35
N GLN A 238 -13.55 -27.85 -6.57
CA GLN A 238 -12.11 -27.92 -6.87
C GLN A 238 -11.30 -26.88 -6.09
N LEU A 239 -11.80 -25.64 -5.99
CA LEU A 239 -11.16 -24.60 -5.19
C LEU A 239 -11.10 -25.01 -3.71
N VAL A 240 -12.22 -25.50 -3.15
CA VAL A 240 -12.29 -25.99 -1.76
C VAL A 240 -11.33 -27.16 -1.51
N GLU A 241 -11.26 -28.12 -2.43
CA GLU A 241 -10.31 -29.24 -2.35
C GLU A 241 -8.86 -28.74 -2.38
N GLY A 242 -8.57 -27.73 -3.20
CA GLY A 242 -7.28 -27.05 -3.22
C GLY A 242 -6.93 -26.37 -1.89
N LEU A 243 -7.90 -25.67 -1.29
CA LEU A 243 -7.74 -25.00 0.01
C LEU A 243 -7.47 -25.98 1.16
N GLN A 244 -8.09 -27.16 1.12
CA GLN A 244 -7.88 -28.23 2.10
C GLN A 244 -6.43 -28.77 2.09
N LYS A 245 -5.71 -28.59 0.98
CA LYS A 245 -4.34 -29.07 0.79
C LYS A 245 -3.29 -28.03 1.18
N LEU A 246 -3.69 -26.79 1.50
CA LEU A 246 -2.75 -25.72 1.85
C LEU A 246 -2.04 -25.99 3.18
N GLY A 247 -0.75 -25.68 3.22
CA GLY A 247 0.01 -25.62 4.46
C GLY A 247 -0.38 -24.43 5.34
N GLY A 248 0.03 -24.46 6.61
CA GLY A 248 -0.32 -23.39 7.57
C GLY A 248 0.17 -21.99 7.15
N CYS A 249 1.31 -21.88 6.48
CA CYS A 249 1.81 -20.59 6.02
C CYS A 249 1.04 -20.07 4.80
N GLU A 250 0.72 -20.92 3.82
CA GLU A 250 -0.12 -20.55 2.67
C GLU A 250 -1.51 -20.11 3.15
N LEU A 251 -2.07 -20.82 4.13
CA LEU A 251 -3.35 -20.47 4.73
C LEU A 251 -3.32 -19.09 5.41
N ASN A 252 -2.24 -18.79 6.15
CA ASN A 252 -2.04 -17.49 6.78
C ASN A 252 -1.97 -16.36 5.75
N GLU A 253 -1.30 -16.56 4.61
CA GLU A 253 -1.27 -15.59 3.52
C GLU A 253 -2.64 -15.43 2.85
N VAL A 254 -3.34 -16.52 2.58
CA VAL A 254 -4.70 -16.48 2.01
C VAL A 254 -5.65 -15.69 2.91
N LEU A 255 -5.54 -15.89 4.24
CA LEU A 255 -6.29 -15.20 5.28
C LEU A 255 -5.61 -13.91 5.78
N SER A 256 -4.76 -13.26 4.98
CA SER A 256 -4.12 -11.99 5.34
C SER A 256 -4.75 -10.78 4.63
N ALA A 257 -4.35 -9.58 5.06
CA ALA A 257 -4.66 -8.33 4.36
C ALA A 257 -3.83 -8.10 3.09
N SER A 258 -2.90 -8.99 2.75
CA SER A 258 -2.01 -8.84 1.59
C SER A 258 -2.82 -8.63 0.33
N ARG A 259 -2.57 -7.51 -0.36
CA ARG A 259 -3.35 -7.06 -1.52
C ARG A 259 -3.51 -8.14 -2.59
N PHE A 260 -2.45 -8.90 -2.84
CA PHE A 260 -2.46 -10.04 -3.75
C PHE A 260 -1.65 -11.21 -3.20
N VAL A 261 -2.12 -12.44 -3.44
CA VAL A 261 -1.42 -13.68 -3.08
C VAL A 261 -1.19 -14.47 -4.38
N PRO A 262 0.05 -14.56 -4.88
CA PRO A 262 0.35 -15.31 -6.09
C PRO A 262 0.27 -16.80 -5.79
N HIS A 263 -0.75 -17.47 -6.34
CA HIS A 263 -0.99 -18.88 -6.06
C HIS A 263 -1.67 -19.57 -7.25
N PRO A 264 -1.36 -20.85 -7.55
CA PRO A 264 -2.00 -21.59 -8.65
C PRO A 264 -3.53 -21.65 -8.57
N LEU A 265 -4.09 -21.67 -7.35
CA LEU A 265 -5.55 -21.64 -7.14
C LEU A 265 -6.23 -20.35 -7.62
N ASN A 266 -5.48 -19.31 -8.03
CA ASN A 266 -6.08 -18.15 -8.70
C ASN A 266 -6.76 -18.53 -10.03
N ALA A 267 -6.32 -19.60 -10.71
CA ALA A 267 -7.02 -20.16 -11.87
C ALA A 267 -8.41 -20.73 -11.53
N LEU A 268 -8.60 -21.13 -10.26
CA LEU A 268 -9.86 -21.59 -9.69
C LEU A 268 -10.60 -20.48 -8.93
N GLY A 269 -10.11 -19.24 -8.96
CA GLY A 269 -10.78 -18.10 -8.33
C GLY A 269 -10.41 -17.84 -6.86
N LEU A 270 -9.24 -18.27 -6.36
CA LEU A 270 -8.78 -17.97 -4.99
C LEU A 270 -8.85 -16.47 -4.65
N HIS A 271 -8.37 -15.59 -5.52
CA HIS A 271 -8.45 -14.15 -5.28
C HIS A 271 -9.89 -13.62 -5.24
N LEU A 272 -10.80 -14.24 -6.00
CA LEU A 272 -12.22 -13.90 -5.97
C LEU A 272 -12.87 -14.34 -4.67
N LEU A 273 -12.56 -15.55 -4.21
CA LEU A 273 -12.99 -16.06 -2.91
C LEU A 273 -12.57 -15.10 -1.79
N ARG A 274 -11.29 -14.67 -1.80
CA ARG A 274 -10.74 -13.69 -0.86
C ARG A 274 -11.55 -12.39 -0.86
N SER A 275 -11.86 -11.86 -2.05
CA SER A 275 -12.65 -10.63 -2.23
C SER A 275 -14.08 -10.76 -1.73
N LEU A 276 -14.79 -11.80 -2.14
CA LEU A 276 -16.17 -12.06 -1.72
C LEU A 276 -16.25 -12.31 -0.22
N LEU A 277 -15.35 -13.12 0.34
CA LEU A 277 -15.35 -13.44 1.75
C LEU A 277 -15.08 -12.20 2.60
N ALA A 278 -14.11 -11.36 2.22
CA ALA A 278 -13.83 -10.11 2.91
C ALA A 278 -15.05 -9.16 2.93
N GLU A 279 -15.75 -9.00 1.80
CA GLU A 279 -16.97 -8.18 1.72
C GLU A 279 -18.09 -8.76 2.60
N ARG A 280 -18.37 -10.07 2.49
CA ARG A 280 -19.45 -10.72 3.25
C ARG A 280 -19.20 -10.69 4.75
N MET A 281 -17.94 -10.85 5.17
CA MET A 281 -17.55 -10.71 6.56
C MET A 281 -17.66 -9.27 7.07
N ALA A 282 -17.30 -8.26 6.26
CA ALA A 282 -17.50 -6.86 6.62
C ALA A 282 -18.99 -6.52 6.80
N ASP A 283 -19.84 -6.96 5.87
CA ASP A 283 -21.30 -6.83 5.97
C ASP A 283 -21.85 -7.54 7.22
N ALA A 284 -21.32 -8.73 7.55
CA ALA A 284 -21.73 -9.47 8.73
C ALA A 284 -21.31 -8.78 10.03
N ARG A 285 -20.09 -8.22 10.12
CA ARG A 285 -19.62 -7.44 11.27
C ARG A 285 -20.50 -6.21 11.49
N ALA A 286 -20.87 -5.52 10.41
CA ALA A 286 -21.75 -4.36 10.50
C ALA A 286 -23.13 -4.73 11.08
N ARG A 287 -23.72 -5.84 10.65
CA ARG A 287 -25.00 -6.34 11.20
C ARG A 287 -24.91 -6.78 12.65
N ASP A 288 -23.88 -7.55 12.98
CA ASP A 288 -23.63 -8.04 14.34
C ASP A 288 -23.53 -6.89 15.35
N ARG A 289 -22.85 -5.81 14.95
CA ARG A 289 -22.65 -4.60 15.75
C ARG A 289 -23.81 -3.58 15.64
N GLY A 290 -24.85 -3.90 14.87
CA GLY A 290 -26.00 -3.04 14.65
C GLY A 290 -25.71 -1.75 13.86
N TYR A 291 -24.55 -1.67 13.19
CA TYR A 291 -24.18 -0.54 12.35
C TYR A 291 -25.02 -0.47 11.07
N ASP A 292 -25.58 -1.60 10.63
CA ASP A 292 -26.55 -1.67 9.54
C ASP A 292 -27.83 -0.86 9.80
N LYS A 293 -28.14 -0.60 11.08
CA LYS A 293 -29.28 0.22 11.53
C LYS A 293 -28.96 1.72 11.58
N HIS A 294 -27.70 2.11 11.39
CA HIS A 294 -27.33 3.53 11.36
C HIS A 294 -28.00 4.23 10.16
N PRO A 295 -28.57 5.44 10.31
CA PRO A 295 -29.30 6.11 9.22
C PRO A 295 -28.50 6.32 7.93
N ASP A 296 -27.18 6.49 8.05
CA ASP A 296 -26.28 6.65 6.91
C ASP A 296 -25.81 5.32 6.27
N TYR A 297 -26.03 4.18 6.93
CA TYR A 297 -25.54 2.89 6.43
C TYR A 297 -26.15 2.47 5.08
N PRO A 298 -27.45 2.67 4.79
CA PRO A 298 -28.00 2.37 3.46
C PRO A 298 -27.32 3.15 2.33
N THR A 299 -26.87 4.38 2.60
CA THR A 299 -26.11 5.17 1.63
C THR A 299 -24.68 4.65 1.51
N TRP A 300 -24.00 4.43 2.63
CA TRP A 300 -22.64 3.89 2.68
C TRP A 300 -22.54 2.53 1.97
N SER A 301 -23.36 1.56 2.38
CA SER A 301 -23.36 0.20 1.81
C SER A 301 -23.60 0.19 0.30
N ARG A 302 -24.50 1.05 -0.19
CA ARG A 302 -24.82 1.15 -1.62
C ARG A 302 -23.77 1.92 -2.41
N GLN A 303 -23.26 3.05 -1.91
CA GLN A 303 -22.46 3.98 -2.70
C GLN A 303 -20.95 3.83 -2.48
N GLY A 304 -20.52 3.35 -1.31
CA GLY A 304 -19.11 3.33 -0.91
C GLY A 304 -18.55 4.72 -0.61
N LEU A 305 -19.41 5.75 -0.58
CA LEU A 305 -19.06 7.15 -0.34
C LEU A 305 -20.11 7.74 0.60
N LEU A 306 -19.66 8.42 1.64
CA LEU A 306 -20.51 9.21 2.52
C LEU A 306 -19.93 10.61 2.67
N MET A 307 -20.78 11.63 2.53
CA MET A 307 -20.42 13.02 2.70
C MET A 307 -21.33 13.68 3.73
N LYS A 308 -20.75 14.40 4.68
CA LYS A 308 -21.48 15.05 5.77
C LYS A 308 -20.97 16.47 5.99
N ASP A 309 -21.86 17.34 6.44
CA ASP A 309 -21.45 18.61 7.02
C ASP A 309 -20.82 18.34 8.40
N LEU A 310 -19.51 18.57 8.51
CA LEU A 310 -18.75 18.38 9.74
C LEU A 310 -19.15 19.39 10.82
N ASP A 311 -19.71 20.53 10.42
CA ASP A 311 -20.18 21.60 11.29
C ASP A 311 -21.65 21.45 11.72
N ASP A 312 -22.40 20.49 11.16
CA ASP A 312 -23.80 20.27 11.54
C ASP A 312 -23.89 19.86 13.02
N PRO A 313 -24.59 20.62 13.88
CA PRO A 313 -24.79 20.25 15.28
C PRO A 313 -25.41 18.87 15.47
N LYS A 314 -26.21 18.39 14.50
CA LYS A 314 -26.82 17.05 14.53
C LYS A 314 -25.83 15.93 14.33
N LEU A 315 -24.65 16.20 13.73
CA LEU A 315 -23.58 15.22 13.64
C LEU A 315 -23.09 14.85 15.04
N GLY A 316 -23.04 15.80 15.98
CA GLY A 316 -22.60 15.54 17.36
C GLY A 316 -21.09 15.70 17.55
N GLY A 317 -20.44 16.51 16.72
CA GLY A 317 -19.00 16.79 16.78
C GLY A 317 -18.13 15.53 16.64
N ASP A 318 -16.97 15.51 17.29
CA ASP A 318 -16.01 14.40 17.20
C ASP A 318 -16.59 13.04 17.61
N LYS A 319 -17.50 13.01 18.60
CA LYS A 319 -18.18 11.78 19.01
C LYS A 319 -19.05 11.23 17.87
N GLY A 320 -19.77 12.12 17.20
CA GLY A 320 -20.54 11.83 16.00
C GLY A 320 -19.71 11.28 14.86
N VAL A 321 -18.60 11.96 14.55
CA VAL A 321 -17.65 11.51 13.55
C VAL A 321 -17.08 10.13 13.92
N GLN A 322 -16.68 9.91 15.18
CA GLN A 322 -16.20 8.61 15.63
C GLN A 322 -17.26 7.51 15.47
N GLN A 323 -18.54 7.79 15.73
CA GLN A 323 -19.64 6.86 15.45
C GLN A 323 -19.78 6.54 13.96
N LEU A 324 -19.62 7.52 13.08
CA LEU A 324 -19.55 7.28 11.63
C LEU A 324 -18.35 6.41 11.27
N LEU A 325 -17.15 6.69 11.81
CA LEU A 325 -15.94 5.91 11.55
C LEU A 325 -16.08 4.45 11.96
N ARG A 326 -16.74 4.21 13.11
CA ARG A 326 -17.14 2.87 13.56
C ARG A 326 -18.08 2.18 12.58
N MET A 327 -19.12 2.89 12.16
CA MET A 327 -20.11 2.37 11.20
C MET A 327 -19.48 2.01 9.85
N VAL A 328 -18.65 2.89 9.27
CA VAL A 328 -18.07 2.67 7.94
C VAL A 328 -16.97 1.61 7.92
N SER A 329 -16.18 1.49 8.99
CA SER A 329 -15.18 0.43 9.12
C SER A 329 -15.78 -0.92 9.53
N GLY A 330 -16.95 -0.89 10.16
CA GLY A 330 -17.48 -2.03 10.87
C GLY A 330 -16.75 -2.32 12.18
N GLU A 331 -15.88 -1.43 12.67
CA GLU A 331 -15.05 -1.62 13.88
C GLU A 331 -15.59 -0.89 15.11
N GLU A 332 -15.37 -1.45 16.32
CA GLU A 332 -15.79 -0.83 17.57
C GLU A 332 -14.70 0.05 18.18
N SER A 333 -13.47 -0.48 18.26
CA SER A 333 -12.34 0.16 18.92
C SER A 333 -11.05 0.06 18.11
N GLU A 334 -10.73 -1.12 17.60
CA GLU A 334 -9.47 -1.31 16.88
C GLU A 334 -9.45 -0.56 15.56
N GLY A 335 -8.41 0.24 15.35
CA GLY A 335 -8.27 1.10 14.17
C GLY A 335 -9.18 2.33 14.15
N ILE A 336 -10.01 2.53 15.19
CA ILE A 336 -10.81 3.73 15.38
C ILE A 336 -9.98 4.77 16.14
N PRO A 337 -9.84 6.01 15.61
CA PRO A 337 -9.08 7.05 16.30
C PRO A 337 -9.71 7.44 17.64
N GLU A 338 -8.86 7.70 18.63
CA GLU A 338 -9.27 8.21 19.93
C GLU A 338 -9.73 9.68 19.85
N LEU A 339 -10.53 10.08 20.85
CA LEU A 339 -10.98 11.46 21.01
C LEU A 339 -9.96 12.29 21.81
N PRO A 340 -9.82 13.60 21.52
CA PRO A 340 -10.42 14.32 20.40
C PRO A 340 -9.79 13.92 19.06
N LEU A 341 -10.57 13.98 17.99
CA LEU A 341 -10.08 13.64 16.66
C LEU A 341 -9.03 14.65 16.22
N ARG A 342 -7.90 14.13 15.74
CA ARG A 342 -6.78 14.96 15.29
C ARG A 342 -6.76 15.02 13.78
N TRP A 343 -6.83 16.24 13.27
CA TRP A 343 -6.82 16.51 11.83
C TRP A 343 -5.49 17.15 11.44
N GLN A 344 -4.94 16.71 10.32
CA GLN A 344 -3.72 17.27 9.75
C GLN A 344 -3.98 17.78 8.33
N ALA A 345 -3.56 19.02 8.06
CA ALA A 345 -3.66 19.60 6.74
C ALA A 345 -2.79 18.82 5.74
N ARG A 346 -3.32 18.69 4.53
CA ARG A 346 -2.71 17.98 3.41
C ARG A 346 -2.98 18.76 2.13
N ASN A 347 -1.88 19.27 1.58
CA ASN A 347 -1.83 20.02 0.35
C ASN A 347 -1.25 19.13 -0.74
N VAL A 348 -1.98 18.95 -1.83
CA VAL A 348 -1.52 18.19 -3.00
C VAL A 348 -1.48 19.14 -4.18
N THR A 349 -0.31 19.35 -4.76
CA THR A 349 -0.15 20.17 -5.97
C THR A 349 -0.54 19.35 -7.19
N VAL A 350 -1.34 19.93 -8.07
CA VAL A 350 -1.65 19.35 -9.38
C VAL A 350 -0.39 19.37 -10.23
N GLN A 351 -0.01 18.20 -10.72
CA GLN A 351 1.21 18.01 -11.50
C GLN A 351 0.97 18.31 -12.98
N GLU A 352 2.02 18.76 -13.68
CA GLU A 352 1.99 18.91 -15.15
C GLU A 352 1.88 17.55 -15.84
N THR A 353 2.61 16.57 -15.33
CA THR A 353 2.53 15.17 -15.80
C THR A 353 1.68 14.37 -14.83
N PRO A 354 0.61 13.68 -15.30
CA PRO A 354 -0.20 12.83 -14.45
C PRO A 354 0.64 11.74 -13.79
N ASP A 355 0.64 11.73 -12.45
CA ASP A 355 1.29 10.68 -11.67
C ASP A 355 0.41 9.40 -11.61
N PRO A 356 0.93 8.28 -11.11
CA PRO A 356 0.15 7.04 -11.05
C PRO A 356 -1.17 7.16 -10.27
N GLN A 357 -1.29 8.03 -9.27
CA GLN A 357 -2.57 8.25 -8.55
C GLN A 357 -3.65 8.88 -9.45
N SER A 358 -3.28 9.48 -10.59
CA SER A 358 -4.22 10.06 -11.56
C SER A 358 -4.92 9.02 -12.42
N GLN A 359 -4.50 7.75 -12.36
CA GLN A 359 -5.19 6.65 -13.04
C GLN A 359 -6.20 6.00 -12.09
N LEU A 360 -7.40 5.67 -12.58
CA LEU A 360 -8.41 4.95 -11.81
C LEU A 360 -7.86 3.63 -11.28
N HIS A 361 -8.00 3.41 -9.98
CA HIS A 361 -7.49 2.22 -9.29
C HIS A 361 -8.32 1.90 -8.04
N ILE A 362 -8.16 0.68 -7.54
CA ILE A 362 -8.58 0.30 -6.18
C ILE A 362 -7.32 0.08 -5.35
N ASP A 363 -7.33 0.50 -4.09
CA ASP A 363 -6.18 0.32 -3.20
C ASP A 363 -5.94 -1.16 -2.89
N THR A 364 -7.02 -1.91 -2.64
CA THR A 364 -6.97 -3.34 -2.38
C THR A 364 -8.30 -4.02 -2.66
N PHE A 365 -8.34 -5.35 -2.51
CA PHE A 365 -9.49 -6.21 -2.78
C PHE A 365 -10.60 -6.13 -1.71
N ALA A 366 -10.26 -5.72 -0.48
CA ALA A 366 -11.15 -5.66 0.67
C ALA A 366 -11.50 -4.21 1.08
N PRO A 367 -12.63 -3.99 1.78
CA PRO A 367 -13.01 -2.65 2.23
C PRO A 367 -11.93 -1.97 3.08
N ILE A 368 -11.53 -0.76 2.67
CA ILE A 368 -10.64 0.14 3.43
C ILE A 368 -11.24 1.53 3.34
N VAL A 369 -11.30 2.25 4.47
CA VAL A 369 -11.90 3.57 4.51
C VAL A 369 -10.83 4.65 4.54
N LYS A 370 -10.88 5.57 3.58
CA LYS A 370 -10.15 6.85 3.62
C LYS A 370 -11.06 7.99 4.04
N VAL A 371 -10.45 8.98 4.73
CA VAL A 371 -11.17 10.06 5.41
C VAL A 371 -10.53 11.40 5.04
N TRP A 372 -11.34 12.29 4.48
CA TRP A 372 -10.95 13.67 4.19
C TRP A 372 -11.92 14.67 4.78
N VAL A 373 -11.43 15.87 5.08
CA VAL A 373 -12.26 17.05 5.27
C VAL A 373 -11.87 18.06 4.20
N PHE A 374 -12.83 18.38 3.34
CA PHE A 374 -12.69 19.46 2.37
C PHE A 374 -13.24 20.75 3.00
N GLN A 375 -12.44 21.81 2.98
CA GLN A 375 -12.87 23.14 3.40
C GLN A 375 -13.41 23.92 2.21
N ASP A 376 -14.27 24.90 2.45
CA ASP A 376 -14.70 25.87 1.45
C ASP A 376 -14.85 27.26 2.10
N PRO A 377 -14.14 28.32 1.66
CA PRO A 377 -12.88 28.40 0.89
C PRO A 377 -11.63 28.72 1.79
N PRO A 378 -10.36 28.48 1.34
CA PRO A 378 -9.93 27.85 0.09
C PRO A 378 -10.16 26.34 0.15
N GLY A 379 -10.67 25.78 -0.95
CA GLY A 379 -11.25 24.44 -0.95
C GLY A 379 -10.81 23.54 -2.08
N VAL A 380 -11.59 22.48 -2.27
CA VAL A 380 -11.43 21.52 -3.36
C VAL A 380 -12.42 21.87 -4.47
N SER A 381 -11.93 22.34 -5.62
CA SER A 381 -12.72 22.53 -6.85
C SER A 381 -12.19 21.64 -7.98
N LEU A 382 -12.79 21.76 -9.16
CA LEU A 382 -12.31 21.08 -10.37
C LEU A 382 -10.89 21.54 -10.75
N GLU A 383 -10.51 22.79 -10.48
CA GLU A 383 -9.18 23.30 -10.82
C GLU A 383 -8.07 22.71 -9.93
N GLU A 384 -8.38 22.30 -8.70
CA GLU A 384 -7.41 21.69 -7.79
C GLU A 384 -7.28 20.16 -7.95
N GLY A 385 -7.93 19.52 -8.92
CA GLY A 385 -7.81 18.07 -9.11
C GLY A 385 -8.47 17.28 -7.96
N PRO A 386 -9.81 17.32 -7.84
CA PRO A 386 -10.55 16.69 -6.75
C PRO A 386 -10.38 15.17 -6.75
N LEU A 387 -10.79 14.48 -5.69
CA LEU A 387 -10.91 13.01 -5.73
C LEU A 387 -11.92 12.64 -6.81
N LEU A 388 -11.56 11.76 -7.76
CA LEU A 388 -12.52 11.07 -8.60
C LEU A 388 -12.95 9.79 -7.90
N PHE A 389 -14.24 9.49 -7.87
CA PHE A 389 -14.77 8.30 -7.23
C PHE A 389 -15.90 7.67 -8.04
N SER A 390 -15.81 6.35 -8.26
CA SER A 390 -16.84 5.56 -8.93
C SER A 390 -17.73 4.89 -7.88
N GLN A 391 -18.90 5.48 -7.62
CA GLN A 391 -19.86 4.91 -6.69
C GLN A 391 -20.29 3.50 -7.11
N ARG A 392 -20.60 2.65 -6.12
CA ARG A 392 -21.01 1.24 -6.24
C ARG A 392 -19.89 0.26 -6.64
N SER A 393 -18.77 0.74 -7.17
CA SER A 393 -17.65 -0.11 -7.60
C SER A 393 -16.86 -0.75 -6.45
N HIS A 394 -17.13 -0.40 -5.19
CA HIS A 394 -16.58 -1.12 -4.02
C HIS A 394 -17.13 -2.54 -3.91
N ARG A 395 -18.39 -2.78 -4.32
CA ARG A 395 -19.01 -4.10 -4.23
C ARG A 395 -18.47 -5.08 -5.29
N ASN A 396 -18.37 -6.34 -4.91
CA ASN A 396 -17.98 -7.47 -5.77
C ASN A 396 -19.13 -7.87 -6.71
N SER A 397 -19.39 -7.02 -7.70
CA SER A 397 -20.24 -7.36 -8.84
C SER A 397 -19.55 -8.35 -9.78
N GLU A 398 -20.34 -9.04 -10.62
CA GLU A 398 -19.80 -9.92 -11.67
C GLU A 398 -18.78 -9.21 -12.56
N ALA A 399 -19.09 -7.97 -12.97
CA ALA A 399 -18.23 -7.19 -13.84
C ALA A 399 -16.87 -6.87 -13.17
N LYS A 400 -16.87 -6.48 -11.88
CA LYS A 400 -15.64 -6.30 -11.09
C LYS A 400 -14.89 -7.62 -10.90
N LEU A 401 -15.59 -8.71 -10.63
CA LEU A 401 -14.96 -10.01 -10.40
C LEU A 401 -14.30 -10.57 -11.66
N ARG A 402 -14.87 -10.38 -12.86
CA ARG A 402 -14.18 -10.71 -14.14
C ARG A 402 -12.88 -9.93 -14.27
N TRP A 403 -12.90 -8.64 -13.95
CA TRP A 403 -11.72 -7.77 -13.96
C TRP A 403 -10.64 -8.27 -12.97
N MET A 404 -11.00 -8.54 -11.72
CA MET A 404 -10.09 -9.05 -10.69
C MET A 404 -9.56 -10.46 -11.02
N HIS A 405 -10.37 -11.32 -11.63
CA HIS A 405 -9.97 -12.67 -12.01
C HIS A 405 -8.89 -12.65 -13.08
N ALA A 406 -9.09 -11.85 -14.12
CA ALA A 406 -8.11 -11.65 -15.18
C ALA A 406 -6.81 -11.04 -14.66
N TYR A 407 -6.88 -10.16 -13.66
CA TYR A 407 -5.71 -9.63 -12.95
C TYR A 407 -4.91 -10.72 -12.23
N ALA A 408 -5.61 -11.69 -11.64
CA ALA A 408 -5.01 -12.75 -10.82
C ALA A 408 -4.37 -13.88 -11.63
N GLN A 409 -4.56 -13.92 -12.95
CA GLN A 409 -3.99 -14.97 -13.81
C GLN A 409 -2.49 -14.76 -14.03
N GLU A 410 -1.72 -15.86 -14.09
CA GLU A 410 -0.29 -15.83 -14.35
C GLU A 410 0.04 -15.16 -15.71
N PRO A 411 1.10 -14.33 -15.78
CA PRO A 411 2.15 -14.13 -14.78
C PRO A 411 1.79 -13.17 -13.63
N ALA A 412 0.56 -12.64 -13.61
CA ALA A 412 0.03 -11.74 -12.58
C ALA A 412 0.93 -10.52 -12.28
N SER A 413 1.74 -10.08 -13.26
CA SER A 413 2.73 -9.02 -13.08
C SER A 413 2.13 -7.72 -12.55
N GLU A 414 0.98 -7.32 -13.10
CA GLU A 414 0.27 -6.12 -12.67
C GLU A 414 -0.47 -6.31 -11.33
N ALA A 415 -0.90 -7.53 -11.00
CA ALA A 415 -1.46 -7.81 -9.68
C ALA A 415 -0.37 -7.75 -8.60
N ARG A 416 0.85 -8.17 -8.92
CA ARG A 416 2.03 -8.06 -8.06
C ARG A 416 2.58 -6.62 -8.00
N ALA A 417 2.25 -5.77 -8.96
CA ALA A 417 2.64 -4.37 -8.96
C ALA A 417 1.89 -3.59 -7.87
N GLU A 418 2.64 -3.10 -6.89
CA GLU A 418 2.15 -2.24 -5.81
C GLU A 418 2.01 -0.77 -6.27
N PRO A 419 1.24 0.08 -5.57
CA PRO A 419 0.42 -0.18 -4.36
C PRO A 419 -1.03 -0.61 -4.63
N SER A 420 -1.47 -0.67 -5.88
CA SER A 420 -2.90 -0.70 -6.22
C SER A 420 -3.18 -1.46 -7.51
N PHE A 421 -4.44 -1.90 -7.70
CA PHE A 421 -4.90 -2.46 -8.97
C PHE A 421 -5.51 -1.37 -9.84
N ARG A 422 -4.96 -1.16 -11.03
CA ARG A 422 -5.29 -0.03 -11.91
C ARG A 422 -6.30 -0.46 -12.96
N LEU A 423 -7.37 0.30 -13.20
CA LEU A 423 -8.46 -0.10 -14.11
C LEU A 423 -7.95 -0.61 -15.47
N ARG A 424 -6.94 0.08 -16.02
CA ARG A 424 -6.30 -0.25 -17.31
C ARG A 424 -4.85 -0.74 -17.17
N GLY A 425 -4.39 -1.10 -15.98
CA GLY A 425 -3.01 -1.59 -15.78
C GLY A 425 -2.76 -2.93 -16.48
N CYS A 426 -3.81 -3.76 -16.61
CA CYS A 426 -3.78 -5.04 -17.32
C CYS A 426 -4.74 -5.02 -18.51
N ALA A 427 -4.20 -5.15 -19.73
CA ALA A 427 -5.00 -5.16 -20.96
C ALA A 427 -5.98 -6.35 -21.02
N ALA A 428 -5.57 -7.52 -20.52
CA ALA A 428 -6.43 -8.70 -20.45
C ALA A 428 -7.63 -8.46 -19.50
N ALA A 429 -7.39 -7.83 -18.34
CA ALA A 429 -8.46 -7.48 -17.40
C ALA A 429 -9.41 -6.41 -17.95
N ALA A 430 -8.87 -5.37 -18.58
CA ALA A 430 -9.69 -4.35 -19.23
C ALA A 430 -10.56 -4.93 -20.35
N LYS A 431 -10.06 -5.94 -21.08
CA LYS A 431 -10.84 -6.66 -22.09
C LYS A 431 -11.90 -7.59 -21.48
N ALA A 432 -11.54 -8.35 -20.45
CA ALA A 432 -12.44 -9.31 -19.79
C ALA A 432 -13.65 -8.64 -19.12
N ALA A 433 -13.52 -7.37 -18.76
CA ALA A 433 -14.57 -6.56 -18.15
C ALA A 433 -14.74 -5.21 -18.86
N ALA A 434 -14.82 -5.23 -20.20
CA ALA A 434 -14.92 -4.01 -21.00
C ALA A 434 -16.14 -3.14 -20.64
N ASP A 435 -17.26 -3.78 -20.27
CA ASP A 435 -18.46 -3.11 -19.77
C ASP A 435 -18.23 -2.39 -18.44
N PHE A 436 -17.49 -3.01 -17.51
CA PHE A 436 -17.09 -2.39 -16.25
C PHE A 436 -16.22 -1.16 -16.47
N VAL A 437 -15.21 -1.28 -17.35
CA VAL A 437 -14.32 -0.17 -17.72
C VAL A 437 -15.12 0.97 -18.34
N GLN A 438 -15.97 0.68 -19.33
CA GLN A 438 -16.83 1.68 -19.97
C GLN A 438 -17.79 2.33 -18.99
N ALA A 439 -18.33 1.58 -18.02
CA ALA A 439 -19.24 2.13 -17.03
C ALA A 439 -18.55 3.13 -16.11
N VAL A 440 -17.35 2.79 -15.64
CA VAL A 440 -16.55 3.66 -14.75
C VAL A 440 -16.05 4.90 -15.50
N GLU A 441 -15.78 4.79 -16.79
CA GLU A 441 -15.38 5.93 -17.64
C GLU A 441 -16.58 6.76 -18.14
N GLY A 442 -17.82 6.35 -17.84
CA GLY A 442 -19.03 7.07 -18.22
C GLY A 442 -19.47 6.87 -19.67
N HIS A 443 -18.95 5.84 -20.34
CA HIS A 443 -19.35 5.41 -21.67
C HIS A 443 -20.55 4.44 -21.66
N LEU A 444 -20.87 3.85 -20.50
CA LEU A 444 -21.97 2.92 -20.30
C LEU A 444 -22.66 3.18 -18.95
N VAL A 445 -23.95 2.87 -18.84
CA VAL A 445 -24.65 2.85 -17.56
C VAL A 445 -24.75 1.41 -17.07
N LEU A 446 -24.18 1.14 -15.91
CA LEU A 446 -24.23 -0.17 -15.24
C LEU A 446 -24.78 0.02 -13.82
N GLU A 447 -25.51 -0.96 -13.30
CA GLU A 447 -25.92 -0.92 -11.89
C GLU A 447 -24.72 -1.11 -10.96
N ALA A 448 -23.77 -1.97 -11.36
CA ALA A 448 -22.61 -2.35 -10.57
C ALA A 448 -21.55 -1.24 -10.40
N ALA A 449 -21.53 -0.21 -11.25
CA ALA A 449 -20.62 0.92 -11.13
C ALA A 449 -21.19 2.16 -11.81
N ALA A 450 -21.02 3.32 -11.19
CA ALA A 450 -21.25 4.61 -11.82
C ALA A 450 -19.97 5.14 -12.49
N ALA A 451 -20.14 6.09 -13.42
CA ALA A 451 -19.02 6.88 -13.92
C ALA A 451 -18.26 7.50 -12.74
N ALA A 452 -16.93 7.52 -12.80
CA ALA A 452 -16.11 8.20 -11.81
C ALA A 452 -16.42 9.70 -11.90
N GLN A 453 -16.84 10.29 -10.77
CA GLN A 453 -17.21 11.70 -10.68
C GLN A 453 -16.32 12.43 -9.67
N PRO A 454 -16.06 13.73 -9.87
CA PRO A 454 -15.33 14.54 -8.90
C PRO A 454 -16.15 14.67 -7.61
N VAL A 455 -15.49 14.36 -6.49
CA VAL A 455 -16.02 14.58 -5.14
C VAL A 455 -15.64 16.00 -4.74
N LEU A 456 -16.64 16.88 -4.73
CA LEU A 456 -16.52 18.29 -4.37
C LEU A 456 -17.13 18.55 -2.98
N PRO A 457 -16.78 19.63 -2.28
CA PRO A 457 -17.47 20.06 -1.07
C PRO A 457 -18.99 20.17 -1.29
N LEU A 458 -19.76 19.85 -0.24
CA LEU A 458 -21.21 20.03 -0.27
C LEU A 458 -21.54 21.54 -0.43
N PRO A 459 -22.50 21.92 -1.27
CA PRO A 459 -22.87 23.32 -1.46
C PRO A 459 -23.30 23.98 -0.14
N GLY A 460 -22.71 25.13 0.18
CA GLY A 460 -23.04 25.90 1.40
C GLY A 460 -22.48 25.29 2.70
N VAL A 461 -21.64 24.27 2.61
CA VAL A 461 -21.02 23.60 3.76
C VAL A 461 -19.56 23.99 3.87
N ARG A 462 -19.19 24.61 5.00
CA ARG A 462 -17.83 25.11 5.24
C ARG A 462 -16.80 23.99 5.38
N ARG A 463 -17.19 22.86 6.00
CA ARG A 463 -16.32 21.68 6.19
C ARG A 463 -17.09 20.42 5.82
N THR A 464 -16.79 19.88 4.65
CA THR A 464 -17.37 18.62 4.20
C THR A 464 -16.48 17.46 4.65
N LEU A 465 -16.99 16.61 5.53
CA LEU A 465 -16.39 15.30 5.83
C LEU A 465 -16.69 14.34 4.68
N VAL A 466 -15.67 13.68 4.15
CA VAL A 466 -15.76 12.68 3.08
C VAL A 466 -15.18 11.36 3.62
N LEU A 467 -15.99 10.30 3.57
CA LEU A 467 -15.61 8.92 3.89
C LEU A 467 -15.76 8.10 2.61
N ALA A 468 -14.72 7.39 2.19
CA ALA A 468 -14.77 6.57 0.98
C ALA A 468 -14.17 5.19 1.18
N ASP A 469 -14.84 4.15 0.67
CA ASP A 469 -14.33 2.79 0.58
C ASP A 469 -13.42 2.70 -0.65
N THR A 470 -12.11 2.58 -0.43
CA THR A 470 -11.11 2.56 -1.50
C THR A 470 -10.89 1.19 -2.14
N SER A 471 -11.72 0.21 -1.78
CA SER A 471 -11.97 -0.94 -2.65
C SER A 471 -12.82 -0.55 -3.88
N ALA A 472 -13.41 0.66 -3.91
CA ALA A 472 -13.97 1.28 -5.12
C ALA A 472 -12.89 1.89 -6.01
N LEU A 473 -13.20 2.00 -7.30
CA LEU A 473 -12.37 2.71 -8.26
C LEU A 473 -12.37 4.21 -7.97
N HIS A 474 -11.17 4.75 -7.79
CA HIS A 474 -10.95 6.15 -7.51
C HIS A 474 -9.61 6.61 -8.11
N ALA A 475 -9.44 7.93 -8.19
CA ALA A 475 -8.21 8.54 -8.69
C ALA A 475 -8.05 9.95 -8.15
N ARG A 476 -6.83 10.48 -8.28
CA ARG A 476 -6.58 11.92 -8.30
C ARG A 476 -7.19 12.49 -9.60
N GLY A 477 -8.07 13.47 -9.46
CA GLY A 477 -8.67 14.14 -10.61
C GLY A 477 -7.69 15.06 -11.30
N THR A 478 -7.96 15.33 -12.57
CA THR A 478 -7.25 16.35 -13.34
C THR A 478 -7.61 17.74 -12.82
N GLY A 479 -6.67 18.67 -12.93
CA GLY A 479 -6.84 20.07 -12.54
C GLY A 479 -5.90 20.97 -13.34
N VAL A 480 -5.75 22.21 -12.89
CA VAL A 480 -4.80 23.16 -13.46
C VAL A 480 -3.44 22.93 -12.79
N PRO A 481 -2.37 22.60 -13.54
CA PRO A 481 -1.04 22.39 -12.95
C PRO A 481 -0.58 23.56 -12.07
N GLY A 482 0.06 23.24 -10.95
CA GLY A 482 0.52 24.21 -9.95
C GLY A 482 -0.55 24.66 -8.95
N ARG A 483 -1.84 24.38 -9.18
CA ARG A 483 -2.88 24.58 -8.16
C ARG A 483 -2.70 23.58 -7.02
N VAL A 484 -3.10 23.99 -5.81
CA VAL A 484 -2.94 23.18 -4.60
C VAL A 484 -4.30 22.79 -4.05
N ARG A 485 -4.57 21.48 -4.02
CA ARG A 485 -5.72 20.91 -3.32
C ARG A 485 -5.45 20.84 -1.82
N SER A 486 -6.11 21.68 -1.05
CA SER A 486 -6.08 21.63 0.41
C SER A 486 -7.20 20.75 0.95
N SER A 487 -6.81 19.76 1.75
CA SER A 487 -7.71 18.87 2.49
C SER A 487 -7.16 18.62 3.88
N TRP A 488 -7.97 18.11 4.79
CA TRP A 488 -7.49 17.59 6.07
C TRP A 488 -7.72 16.09 6.13
N ARG A 489 -6.83 15.37 6.79
CA ARG A 489 -6.96 13.93 7.02
C ARG A 489 -6.82 13.63 8.50
N GLN A 490 -7.32 12.47 8.90
CA GLN A 490 -7.09 11.99 10.26
C GLN A 490 -5.59 11.76 10.47
N ALA A 491 -5.02 12.33 11.53
CA ALA A 491 -3.61 12.18 11.85
C ALA A 491 -3.28 10.72 12.25
N GLY A 492 -2.05 10.29 11.94
CA GLY A 492 -1.52 8.97 12.27
C GLY A 492 -1.06 8.17 11.05
N ASP A 493 -0.52 6.99 11.30
CA ASP A 493 -0.10 6.03 10.28
C ASP A 493 -1.33 5.24 9.78
N ASN A 494 -2.04 5.82 8.83
CA ASN A 494 -3.34 5.30 8.37
C ASN A 494 -3.61 5.51 6.86
N ASP A 495 -2.59 5.83 6.07
CA ASP A 495 -2.72 6.10 4.62
C ASP A 495 -3.82 7.15 4.29
N GLY A 496 -4.04 8.09 5.20
CA GLY A 496 -5.10 9.10 5.07
C GLY A 496 -6.51 8.61 5.38
N GLY A 497 -6.63 7.55 6.19
CA GLY A 497 -7.89 6.87 6.49
C GLY A 497 -7.97 6.26 7.88
N LEU A 498 -8.61 5.10 7.96
CA LEU A 498 -8.62 4.25 9.14
C LEU A 498 -7.50 3.21 9.02
N LYS A 499 -6.99 2.74 10.16
CA LYS A 499 -5.95 1.70 10.19
C LYS A 499 -6.42 0.49 9.38
N ARG A 500 -5.55 -0.01 8.50
CA ARG A 500 -5.82 -1.23 7.74
C ARG A 500 -5.76 -2.41 8.70
N LEU A 501 -6.85 -3.17 8.75
CA LEU A 501 -6.96 -4.35 9.60
C LEU A 501 -7.18 -5.57 8.72
N ASN A 502 -6.85 -6.76 9.25
CA ASN A 502 -7.11 -7.98 8.52
C ASN A 502 -8.62 -8.14 8.28
N PRO A 503 -9.09 -8.24 7.02
CA PRO A 503 -10.51 -8.26 6.69
C PRO A 503 -11.22 -9.55 7.16
N TYR A 504 -10.47 -10.60 7.47
CA TYR A 504 -10.99 -11.90 7.90
C TYR A 504 -11.08 -12.06 9.43
N ARG A 505 -10.96 -10.98 10.19
CA ARG A 505 -11.18 -11.03 11.64
C ARG A 505 -12.66 -11.22 11.95
N TRP A 506 -12.92 -12.06 12.94
CA TRP A 506 -14.25 -12.31 13.50
C TRP A 506 -14.11 -12.52 15.00
N THR A 507 -15.01 -11.92 15.78
CA THR A 507 -14.91 -11.85 17.24
C THR A 507 -15.59 -13.00 17.97
N GLU A 508 -16.52 -13.73 17.34
CA GLU A 508 -17.10 -14.92 17.97
C GLU A 508 -16.07 -16.06 18.02
N ALA A 509 -16.02 -16.74 19.17
CA ALA A 509 -15.31 -18.00 19.29
C ALA A 509 -15.94 -19.01 18.32
N LYS A 510 -15.09 -19.80 17.65
CA LYS A 510 -15.57 -20.93 16.85
C LYS A 510 -16.44 -21.84 17.72
N PRO A 511 -17.57 -22.35 17.24
CA PRO A 511 -18.08 -23.59 17.77
C PRO A 511 -16.96 -24.63 17.67
N GLU A 512 -16.68 -25.37 18.74
CA GLU A 512 -15.78 -26.53 18.64
C GLU A 512 -16.34 -27.44 17.54
N LEU A 513 -15.59 -27.57 16.43
CA LEU A 513 -15.93 -28.40 15.28
C LEU A 513 -15.49 -29.85 15.51
#